data_AF-A0A2V5R0J5-F1
#
_entry.id   AF-A0A2V5R0J5-F1
#
_cell.length_a   1.000
_cell.length_b   1.000
_cell.length_c   1.000
_cell.angle_alpha   90.00
_cell.angle_beta   90.00
_cell.angle_gamma   90.00
#
_symmetry.space_group_name_H-M   'P 1'
#
loop_
_entity.id
_entity.type
_entity.pdbx_description
1 polymer ?
#
loop_
_entity_poly.entity_id
_entity_poly.type
_entity_poly.pdbx_seq_one_letter_code
_entity_poly.pdbx_strand_id
1 'polypeptide(L)'
;MREGKKISDWNVSARVGAEAGALAAGKLLERARSPEIEQRVRTSTAEFHALRVTQRPTFVFDTEIGDRAVFSGVVRLEPLATTIDSMLDDAAAYAAHKAHFGEPPP
;
A
#
# COMPACT_ATOMS: atom_id res chain seq x y z
N MET A 1 -19.67 13.11 -3.11
CA MET A 1 -19.33 14.35 -2.38
C MET A 1 -18.62 13.96 -1.10
N ARG A 2 -17.65 14.75 -0.63
CA ARG A 2 -17.05 14.63 0.71
C ARG A 2 -16.90 16.04 1.25
N GLU A 3 -17.46 16.33 2.43
CA GLU A 3 -17.44 17.68 3.01
C GLU A 3 -17.95 18.76 2.03
N GLY A 4 -19.02 18.47 1.29
CA GLY A 4 -19.57 19.37 0.27
C GLY A 4 -18.75 19.49 -1.03
N LYS A 5 -17.57 18.85 -1.13
CA LYS A 5 -16.70 18.90 -2.31
C LYS A 5 -16.95 17.71 -3.25
N LYS A 6 -16.96 17.95 -4.56
CA LYS A 6 -17.07 16.92 -5.61
C LYS A 6 -15.72 16.27 -5.87
N ILE A 7 -15.36 15.26 -5.07
CA ILE A 7 -14.06 14.56 -5.15
C ILE A 7 -13.84 13.74 -6.44
N SER A 8 -14.86 13.56 -7.26
CA SER A 8 -14.70 13.00 -8.62
C SER A 8 -14.23 14.04 -9.66
N ASP A 9 -14.20 15.33 -9.29
CA ASP A 9 -13.66 16.39 -10.13
C ASP A 9 -12.14 16.49 -9.93
N TRP A 10 -11.40 16.33 -11.03
CA TRP A 10 -9.94 16.40 -11.05
C TRP A 10 -9.38 17.70 -10.48
N ASN A 11 -10.00 18.85 -10.76
CA ASN A 11 -9.52 20.14 -10.26
C ASN A 11 -9.70 20.25 -8.75
N VAL A 12 -10.83 19.73 -8.24
CA VAL A 12 -11.11 19.69 -6.79
C VAL A 12 -10.08 18.79 -6.10
N SER A 13 -9.87 17.58 -6.61
CA SER A 13 -8.94 16.61 -6.02
C SER A 13 -7.49 17.05 -6.12
N ALA A 14 -7.07 17.63 -7.25
CA ALA A 14 -5.73 18.19 -7.40
C ALA A 14 -5.46 19.34 -6.43
N ARG A 15 -6.43 20.23 -6.21
CA ARG A 15 -6.28 21.31 -5.21
C ARG A 15 -6.12 20.76 -3.80
N VAL A 16 -6.97 19.81 -3.40
CA VAL A 16 -6.91 19.18 -2.06
C VAL A 16 -5.57 18.45 -1.86
N GLY A 17 -5.14 17.64 -2.84
CA GLY A 17 -3.85 16.94 -2.75
C GLY A 17 -2.65 17.89 -2.76
N ALA A 18 -2.73 18.99 -3.50
CA ALA A 18 -1.69 20.00 -3.57
C ALA A 18 -1.53 20.76 -2.24
N GLU A 19 -2.64 21.11 -1.59
CA GLU A 19 -2.64 21.74 -0.27
C GLU A 19 -2.05 20.81 0.79
N ALA A 20 -2.51 19.56 0.84
CA ALA A 20 -2.02 18.58 1.80
C ALA A 20 -0.53 18.21 1.61
N GLY A 21 -0.05 18.22 0.37
CA GLY A 21 1.33 17.88 0.02
C GLY A 21 2.28 19.06 -0.15
N ALA A 22 1.82 20.31 0.05
CA ALA A 22 2.58 21.51 -0.29
C ALA A 22 3.13 21.52 -1.74
N LEU A 23 2.31 21.08 -2.71
CA LEU A 23 2.66 20.97 -4.13
C LEU A 23 1.98 22.06 -4.98
N ALA A 24 2.51 22.28 -6.18
CA ALA A 24 1.83 23.11 -7.18
C ALA A 24 0.65 22.35 -7.80
N ALA A 25 -0.58 22.84 -7.62
CA ALA A 25 -1.79 22.18 -8.09
C ALA A 25 -1.81 21.89 -9.60
N GLY A 26 -1.31 22.81 -10.43
CA GLY A 26 -1.22 22.61 -11.88
C GLY A 26 -0.33 21.43 -12.26
N LYS A 27 0.86 21.32 -11.63
CA LYS A 27 1.79 20.20 -11.86
C LYS A 27 1.23 18.87 -11.36
N LEU A 28 0.54 18.89 -10.21
CA LEU A 28 -0.11 17.68 -9.68
C LEU A 28 -1.22 17.20 -10.63
N LEU A 29 -2.05 18.10 -11.14
CA LEU A 29 -3.11 17.78 -12.09
C LEU A 29 -2.56 17.21 -13.40
N GLU A 30 -1.52 17.85 -13.96
CA GLU A 30 -0.83 17.38 -15.16
C GLU A 30 -0.29 15.96 -14.96
N ARG A 31 0.46 15.73 -13.88
CA ARG A 31 1.02 14.42 -13.58
C ARG A 31 -0.07 13.38 -13.34
N ALA A 32 -1.14 13.73 -12.62
CA ALA A 32 -2.20 12.80 -12.30
C ALA A 32 -3.00 12.33 -13.54
N ARG A 33 -2.97 13.10 -14.64
CA ARG A 33 -3.56 12.75 -15.95
C ARG A 33 -2.58 12.04 -16.89
N SER A 34 -1.35 11.78 -16.45
CA SER A 34 -0.34 11.19 -17.31
C SER A 34 -0.59 9.69 -17.54
N PRO A 35 -0.20 9.13 -18.69
CA PRO A 35 -0.36 7.70 -18.97
C PRO A 35 0.32 6.80 -17.92
N GLU A 36 1.42 7.25 -17.34
CA GLU A 36 2.14 6.50 -16.32
C GLU A 36 1.32 6.34 -15.03
N ILE A 37 0.59 7.39 -14.62
CA ILE A 37 -0.29 7.32 -13.45
C ILE A 37 -1.52 6.45 -13.74
N GLU A 38 -2.10 6.58 -14.93
CA GLU A 38 -3.19 5.70 -15.35
C GLU A 38 -2.77 4.22 -15.30
N GLN A 39 -1.61 3.89 -15.89
CA GLN A 39 -1.11 2.53 -15.90
C GLN A 39 -0.87 2.01 -14.49
N ARG A 40 -0.29 2.82 -13.59
CA ARG A 40 -0.06 2.43 -12.19
C ARG A 40 -1.37 2.15 -11.44
N VAL A 41 -2.42 2.95 -11.68
CA VAL A 41 -3.74 2.71 -11.08
C VAL A 41 -4.36 1.41 -11.62
N ARG A 42 -4.21 1.13 -12.92
CA ARG A 42 -4.70 -0.14 -13.52
C ARG A 42 -3.96 -1.35 -12.95
N THR A 43 -2.62 -1.28 -12.84
CA THR A 43 -1.81 -2.35 -12.25
C THR A 43 -2.22 -2.64 -10.80
N SER A 44 -2.27 -1.62 -9.94
CA SER A 44 -2.68 -1.80 -8.54
C SER A 44 -4.13 -2.28 -8.38
N THR A 45 -5.03 -1.91 -9.30
CA THR A 45 -6.40 -2.45 -9.33
C THR A 45 -6.40 -3.94 -9.69
N ALA A 46 -5.58 -4.35 -10.65
CA ALA A 46 -5.45 -5.76 -11.04
C ALA A 46 -4.84 -6.60 -9.90
N GLU A 47 -3.82 -6.08 -9.22
CA GLU A 47 -3.22 -6.70 -8.02
C GLU A 47 -4.26 -6.89 -6.92
N PHE A 48 -5.07 -5.87 -6.63
CA PHE A 48 -6.17 -5.99 -5.66
C PHE A 48 -7.16 -7.11 -6.04
N HIS A 49 -7.55 -7.20 -7.32
CA HIS A 49 -8.43 -8.27 -7.79
C HIS A 49 -7.79 -9.66 -7.75
N ALA A 50 -6.46 -9.76 -7.87
CA ALA A 50 -5.72 -11.01 -7.75
C ALA A 50 -5.71 -11.55 -6.31
N LEU A 51 -5.82 -10.68 -5.30
CA LEU A 51 -5.94 -11.09 -3.89
C LEU A 51 -7.26 -11.84 -3.58
N ARG A 52 -8.27 -11.77 -4.46
CA ARG A 52 -9.60 -12.38 -4.29
C ARG A 52 -10.34 -11.99 -3.01
N VAL A 53 -10.00 -10.84 -2.43
CA VAL A 53 -10.67 -10.25 -1.26
C VAL A 53 -11.89 -9.42 -1.68
N THR A 54 -12.84 -9.26 -0.76
CA THR A 54 -14.11 -8.56 -1.04
C THR A 54 -14.36 -7.33 -0.18
N GLN A 55 -13.63 -7.16 0.92
CA GLN A 55 -13.87 -6.08 1.88
C GLN A 55 -12.84 -4.95 1.75
N ARG A 56 -13.26 -3.73 2.14
CA ARG A 56 -12.41 -2.54 2.19
C ARG A 56 -12.50 -1.90 3.59
N PRO A 57 -11.37 -1.46 4.19
CA PRO A 57 -10.01 -1.51 3.66
C PRO A 57 -9.46 -2.94 3.57
N THR A 58 -8.45 -3.13 2.72
CA THR A 58 -7.61 -4.35 2.69
C THR A 58 -6.17 -3.92 2.99
N PHE A 59 -5.51 -4.61 3.91
CA PHE A 59 -4.08 -4.45 4.18
C PHE A 59 -3.34 -5.71 3.74
N VAL A 60 -2.20 -5.52 3.10
CA VAL A 60 -1.28 -6.60 2.70
C VAL A 60 0.07 -6.27 3.31
N PHE A 61 0.62 -7.22 4.05
CA PHE A 61 1.98 -7.16 4.57
C PHE A 61 2.80 -8.23 3.87
N ASP A 62 3.97 -7.85 3.42
CA ASP A 62 4.95 -8.70 2.76
C ASP A 62 6.28 -8.53 3.49
N THR A 63 7.03 -9.61 3.68
CA THR A 63 8.42 -9.57 4.15
C THR A 63 9.38 -10.02 3.06
N GLU A 64 10.65 -9.67 3.21
CA GLU A 64 11.75 -10.10 2.34
C GLU A 64 12.00 -11.61 2.37
N ILE A 65 11.53 -12.31 3.42
CA ILE A 65 11.61 -13.78 3.54
C ILE A 65 10.44 -14.49 2.84
N GLY A 66 9.53 -13.73 2.23
CA GLY A 66 8.42 -14.26 1.44
C GLY A 66 7.13 -14.50 2.21
N ASP A 67 7.06 -14.09 3.49
CA ASP A 67 5.82 -14.17 4.25
C ASP A 67 4.82 -13.13 3.77
N ARG A 68 3.55 -13.51 3.80
CA ARG A 68 2.43 -12.64 3.43
C ARG A 68 1.27 -12.78 4.40
N ALA A 69 0.84 -11.65 4.95
CA ALA A 69 -0.42 -11.53 5.67
C ALA A 69 -1.41 -10.64 4.90
N VAL A 70 -2.65 -11.11 4.76
CA VAL A 70 -3.72 -10.36 4.08
C VAL A 70 -4.90 -10.16 5.02
N PHE A 71 -5.22 -8.90 5.31
CA PHE A 71 -6.36 -8.50 6.14
C PHE A 71 -7.43 -7.86 5.27
N SER A 72 -8.58 -8.52 5.13
CA SER A 72 -9.72 -8.03 4.35
C SER A 72 -10.84 -7.53 5.26
N GLY A 73 -11.00 -6.22 5.40
CA GLY A 73 -12.06 -5.59 6.20
C GLY A 73 -11.70 -5.32 7.67
N VAL A 74 -10.47 -5.62 8.08
CA VAL A 74 -10.00 -5.34 9.45
C VAL A 74 -9.58 -3.89 9.57
N VAL A 75 -10.19 -3.16 10.51
CA VAL A 75 -9.92 -1.73 10.74
C VAL A 75 -9.31 -1.43 12.10
N ARG A 76 -9.31 -2.41 13.02
CA ARG A 76 -8.71 -2.26 14.34
C ARG A 76 -7.19 -2.32 14.21
N LEU A 77 -6.50 -1.43 14.93
CA LEU A 77 -5.04 -1.35 14.91
C LEU A 77 -4.38 -2.59 15.49
N GLU A 78 -4.89 -3.09 16.62
CA GLU A 78 -4.25 -4.16 17.40
C GLU A 78 -3.95 -5.43 16.58
N PRO A 79 -4.90 -6.01 15.80
CA PRO A 79 -4.58 -7.16 14.94
C PRO A 79 -3.52 -6.85 13.87
N LEU A 80 -3.54 -5.64 13.31
CA LEU A 80 -2.59 -5.25 12.26
C LEU A 80 -1.18 -5.09 12.84
N ALA A 81 -1.05 -4.40 13.97
CA ALA A 81 0.22 -4.16 14.64
C ALA A 81 0.84 -5.47 15.14
N THR A 82 0.06 -6.31 15.82
CA THR A 82 0.54 -7.60 16.36
C THR A 82 1.09 -8.51 15.25
N THR A 83 0.44 -8.53 14.09
CA THR A 83 0.93 -9.32 12.95
C THR A 83 2.18 -8.72 12.32
N ILE A 84 2.29 -7.40 12.23
CA ILE A 84 3.52 -6.75 11.79
C ILE A 84 4.68 -7.11 12.72
N ASP A 85 4.49 -7.03 14.04
CA ASP A 85 5.52 -7.37 15.03
C ASP A 85 5.96 -8.83 14.87
N SER A 86 5.01 -9.76 14.76
CA SER A 86 5.31 -11.19 14.53
C SER A 86 6.11 -11.43 13.24
N MET A 87 5.73 -10.77 12.14
CA MET A 87 6.41 -10.93 10.85
C MET A 87 7.83 -10.33 10.87
N LEU A 88 8.04 -9.25 11.64
CA LEU A 88 9.37 -8.67 11.86
C LEU A 88 10.27 -9.59 12.70
N ASP A 89 9.71 -10.25 13.73
CA ASP A 89 10.43 -11.23 14.54
C ASP A 89 10.90 -12.41 13.69
N ASP A 90 10.05 -12.92 12.79
CA ASP A 90 10.41 -14.00 11.85
C ASP A 90 11.54 -13.55 10.90
N ALA A 91 11.42 -12.37 10.29
CA ALA A 91 12.45 -11.81 9.42
C ALA A 91 13.80 -11.65 10.15
N ALA A 92 13.78 -11.16 11.39
CA ALA A 92 14.97 -11.02 12.23
C ALA A 92 15.61 -12.37 12.58
N ALA A 93 14.80 -13.39 12.89
CA ALA A 93 15.28 -14.74 13.17
C ALA A 93 15.97 -15.36 11.94
N TYR A 94 15.39 -15.20 10.75
CA TYR A 94 16.01 -15.65 9.49
C TYR A 94 17.31 -14.92 9.18
N ALA A 95 17.36 -13.60 9.40
CA ALA A 95 18.59 -12.82 9.23
C ALA A 95 19.69 -13.28 10.19
N ALA A 96 19.35 -13.54 11.46
CA ALA A 96 20.29 -14.07 12.45
C ALA A 96 20.78 -15.48 12.06
N HIS A 97 19.87 -16.37 11.63
CA HIS A 97 20.24 -17.70 11.16
C HIS A 97 21.23 -17.64 9.99
N LYS A 98 20.94 -16.81 8.98
CA LYS A 98 21.82 -16.59 7.83
C LYS A 98 23.20 -16.04 8.25
N ALA A 99 23.24 -15.12 9.21
CA ALA A 99 24.50 -14.58 9.73
C ALA A 99 25.35 -15.64 10.45
N HIS A 100 24.71 -16.64 11.08
CA HIS A 100 25.39 -17.72 11.80
C HIS A 100 25.77 -18.91 10.91
N PHE A 101 24.92 -19.28 9.95
CA PHE A 101 25.06 -20.52 9.18
C PHE A 101 25.36 -20.31 7.69
N GLY A 102 25.29 -19.07 7.18
CA GLY A 102 25.46 -18.76 5.76
C GLY A 102 24.17 -18.93 4.95
N GLU A 103 24.29 -18.81 3.62
CA GLU A 103 23.20 -19.14 2.70
C GLU A 103 22.95 -20.67 2.72
N PRO A 104 21.70 -21.13 2.50
CA PRO A 104 21.44 -22.53 2.22
C PRO A 104 22.28 -23.00 1.02
N PRO A 105 22.74 -24.27 0.98
CA PRO A 105 23.37 -24.81 -0.21
C PRO A 105 22.42 -24.69 -1.43
N PRO A 106 22.95 -24.44 -2.64
CA PRO A 106 22.15 -24.31 -3.86
C PRO A 106 21.42 -25.60 -4.25
#